data_AF-A0A927AHJ4-F1
#
_entry.id   AF-A0A927AHJ4-F1
#
_cell.length_a   1.000
_cell.length_b   1.000
_cell.length_c   1.000
_cell.angle_alpha   90.00
_cell.angle_beta   90.00
_cell.angle_gamma   90.00
#
_symmetry.space_group_name_H-M   'P 1'
#
loop_
_entity.id
_entity.type
_entity.pdbx_description
1 polymer ?
#
loop_
_entity_poly.entity_id
_entity_poly.type
_entity_poly.pdbx_seq_one_letter_code
_entity_poly.pdbx_strand_id
1 'polypeptide(L)'
;LLGIINQVDVVKAEADVQKLQQKYPDEKPNQIAHRLMMEKAVYGGGMGLATSLLPGAALALLTVDLAATTLLQSEMVYQIAAAYGLDLKDPARKGEVLGIFGLSLGGSRAIKAGLGLLKATPVAGAAIGASANATMIYALGYAACRFYEAQLHSEASTEKLVESQAASEKYLETAIAQQAIMDRILVHIIVASHPGKSWEDILPSLQAAKLSSASLEAIANNINQQQPLDTLLDQLNRDYALPLLAQCHTISQLDSAVTPAESQVIEKITQEFDVDVEAIKKIASSIQG
;
A
#
# COMPACT_ATOMS: atom_id res chain seq x y z
N LEU A 1 14.87 7.55 -7.03
CA LEU A 1 13.55 8.07 -7.44
C LEU A 1 13.50 8.46 -8.92
N LEU A 2 14.19 9.53 -9.39
CA LEU A 2 14.18 9.94 -10.81
C LEU A 2 14.49 8.81 -11.82
N GLY A 3 15.50 7.98 -11.53
CA GLY A 3 15.83 6.82 -12.38
C GLY A 3 14.75 5.74 -12.44
N ILE A 4 13.89 5.64 -11.42
CA ILE A 4 12.75 4.70 -11.36
C ILE A 4 11.54 5.29 -12.07
N ILE A 5 11.29 6.60 -11.90
CA ILE A 5 10.23 7.32 -12.62
C ILE A 5 10.39 7.16 -14.13
N ASN A 6 11.62 7.17 -14.64
CA ASN A 6 11.91 6.95 -16.07
C ASN A 6 11.61 5.53 -16.56
N GLN A 7 11.37 4.57 -15.67
CA GLN A 7 11.02 3.19 -16.02
C GLN A 7 9.51 2.96 -16.09
N VAL A 8 8.69 3.96 -15.72
CA VAL A 8 7.23 3.85 -15.82
C VAL A 8 6.82 3.78 -17.29
N ASP A 9 6.10 2.72 -17.65
CA ASP A 9 5.44 2.61 -18.94
C ASP A 9 4.16 3.45 -18.93
N VAL A 10 4.28 4.69 -19.40
CA VAL A 10 3.16 5.64 -19.45
C VAL A 10 2.06 5.22 -20.43
N VAL A 11 2.39 4.41 -21.45
CA VAL A 11 1.40 3.91 -22.41
C VAL A 11 0.54 2.85 -21.76
N LYS A 12 1.17 1.90 -21.04
CA LYS A 12 0.46 0.91 -20.24
C LYS A 12 -0.39 1.59 -19.16
N ALA A 13 0.18 2.54 -18.41
CA ALA A 13 -0.52 3.25 -17.35
C ALA A 13 -1.80 3.93 -17.86
N GLU A 14 -1.74 4.59 -19.02
CA GLU A 14 -2.91 5.20 -19.65
C GLU A 14 -3.96 4.15 -20.08
N ALA A 15 -3.52 3.06 -20.71
CA ALA A 15 -4.40 1.99 -21.16
C ALA A 15 -5.14 1.32 -19.99
N ASP A 16 -4.47 1.08 -18.87
CA ASP A 16 -5.08 0.47 -17.68
C ASP A 16 -6.16 1.37 -17.07
N VAL A 17 -5.92 2.68 -17.04
CA VAL A 17 -6.92 3.66 -16.57
C VAL A 17 -8.11 3.72 -17.51
N GLN A 18 -7.89 3.69 -18.83
CA GLN A 18 -8.96 3.65 -19.81
C GLN A 18 -9.82 2.39 -19.65
N LYS A 19 -9.22 1.22 -19.44
CA LYS A 19 -9.95 -0.03 -19.14
C LYS A 19 -10.82 0.14 -17.89
N LEU A 20 -10.28 0.76 -16.84
CA LEU A 20 -10.97 0.96 -15.57
C LEU A 20 -12.14 1.96 -15.72
N GLN A 21 -11.95 3.07 -16.43
CA GLN A 21 -13.00 4.04 -16.74
C GLN A 21 -14.10 3.44 -17.63
N GLN A 22 -13.75 2.58 -18.59
CA GLN A 22 -14.74 1.84 -19.40
C GLN A 22 -15.57 0.88 -18.54
N LYS A 23 -14.96 0.24 -17.54
CA LYS A 23 -15.64 -0.65 -16.60
C LYS A 23 -16.54 0.11 -15.62
N TYR A 24 -16.17 1.34 -15.27
CA TYR A 24 -16.89 2.19 -14.33
C TYR A 24 -17.14 3.59 -14.93
N PRO A 25 -18.03 3.70 -15.95
CA PRO A 25 -18.18 4.94 -16.74
C PRO A 25 -18.77 6.11 -15.95
N ASP A 26 -19.50 5.84 -14.87
CA ASP A 26 -20.17 6.86 -14.05
C ASP A 26 -19.31 7.34 -12.87
N GLU A 27 -18.12 6.77 -12.69
CA GLU A 27 -17.23 7.12 -11.59
C GLU A 27 -16.41 8.37 -11.87
N LYS A 28 -16.28 9.20 -10.83
CA LYS A 28 -15.44 10.41 -10.87
C LYS A 28 -13.95 10.03 -10.82
N PRO A 29 -13.04 10.94 -11.23
CA PRO A 29 -11.60 10.70 -11.20
C PRO A 29 -11.06 10.20 -9.85
N ASN A 30 -11.56 10.75 -8.74
CA ASN A 30 -11.16 10.33 -7.39
C ASN A 30 -11.64 8.92 -7.02
N GLN A 31 -12.77 8.45 -7.58
CA GLN A 31 -13.27 7.09 -7.38
C GLN A 31 -12.46 6.09 -8.20
N ILE A 32 -12.12 6.44 -9.44
CA ILE A 32 -11.18 5.66 -10.29
C ILE A 32 -9.80 5.57 -9.61
N ALA A 33 -9.28 6.68 -9.09
CA ALA A 33 -8.03 6.73 -8.34
C ALA A 33 -8.07 5.82 -7.10
N HIS A 34 -9.15 5.83 -6.34
CA HIS A 34 -9.32 4.96 -5.19
C HIS A 34 -9.28 3.47 -5.58
N ARG A 35 -9.89 3.10 -6.72
CA ARG A 35 -9.79 1.73 -7.24
C ARG A 35 -8.36 1.34 -7.60
N LEU A 36 -7.62 2.22 -8.27
CA LEU A 36 -6.19 2.01 -8.56
C LEU A 36 -5.37 1.79 -7.29
N MET A 37 -5.62 2.61 -6.26
CA MET A 37 -4.96 2.48 -4.95
C MET A 37 -5.25 1.12 -4.31
N MET A 38 -6.53 0.70 -4.28
CA MET A 38 -6.94 -0.61 -3.78
C MET A 38 -6.28 -1.76 -4.56
N GLU A 39 -6.28 -1.73 -5.89
CA GLU A 39 -5.67 -2.77 -6.72
C GLU A 39 -4.16 -2.89 -6.43
N LYS A 40 -3.45 -1.76 -6.38
CA LYS A 40 -2.02 -1.73 -6.08
C LYS A 40 -1.72 -2.13 -4.63
N ALA A 41 -2.59 -1.80 -3.67
CA ALA A 41 -2.46 -2.21 -2.27
C ALA A 41 -2.60 -3.73 -2.12
N VAL A 42 -3.58 -4.34 -2.80
CA VAL A 42 -3.75 -5.81 -2.85
C VAL A 42 -2.55 -6.49 -3.51
N TYR A 43 -2.03 -5.92 -4.61
CA TYR A 43 -0.83 -6.41 -5.28
C TYR A 43 0.41 -6.33 -4.37
N GLY A 44 0.62 -5.18 -3.73
CA GLY A 44 1.70 -4.95 -2.75
C GLY A 44 1.55 -5.78 -1.48
N GLY A 45 0.35 -6.31 -1.21
CA GLY A 45 0.06 -7.29 -0.16
C GLY A 45 0.47 -8.72 -0.50
N GLY A 46 0.89 -8.99 -1.75
CA GLY A 46 1.55 -10.22 -2.15
C GLY A 46 0.74 -11.20 -3.01
N MET A 47 -0.59 -11.06 -3.07
CA MET A 47 -1.44 -11.95 -3.89
C MET A 47 -1.26 -11.78 -5.41
N GLY A 48 -0.92 -10.58 -5.89
CA GLY A 48 -0.68 -10.32 -7.32
C GLY A 48 0.64 -10.87 -7.87
N LEU A 49 1.56 -11.22 -6.97
CA LEU A 49 2.91 -11.72 -7.29
C LEU A 49 3.03 -13.25 -7.20
N ALA A 50 2.18 -13.90 -6.39
CA ALA A 50 2.08 -15.37 -6.34
C ALA A 50 1.59 -15.97 -7.68
N THR A 51 0.83 -15.19 -8.47
CA THR A 51 0.30 -15.61 -9.77
C THR A 51 1.08 -15.02 -10.96
N SER A 52 2.03 -14.10 -10.75
CA SER A 52 2.75 -13.44 -11.85
C SER A 52 4.02 -14.20 -12.23
N LEU A 53 4.02 -14.80 -13.43
CA LEU A 53 5.18 -15.38 -14.10
C LEU A 53 6.14 -14.30 -14.64
N LEU A 54 6.52 -13.32 -13.82
CA LEU A 54 7.64 -12.43 -14.12
C LEU A 54 8.92 -13.02 -13.51
N PRO A 55 9.91 -13.46 -14.32
CA PRO A 55 11.17 -13.96 -13.80
C PRO A 55 11.84 -12.88 -12.92
N GLY A 56 11.96 -13.14 -11.62
CA GLY A 56 12.60 -12.26 -10.64
C GLY A 56 11.66 -11.55 -9.64
N ALA A 57 10.35 -11.48 -9.89
CA ALA A 57 9.42 -10.75 -9.00
C ALA A 57 8.98 -11.56 -7.76
N ALA A 58 9.02 -12.90 -7.83
CA ALA A 58 8.64 -13.79 -6.72
C ALA A 58 9.53 -13.65 -5.47
N LEU A 59 10.75 -13.09 -5.60
CA LEU A 59 11.65 -12.82 -4.47
C LEU A 59 11.36 -11.49 -3.76
N ALA A 60 10.58 -10.59 -4.36
CA ALA A 60 10.28 -9.25 -3.83
C ALA A 60 9.22 -9.23 -2.70
N LEU A 61 8.62 -10.38 -2.37
CA LEU A 61 7.64 -10.51 -1.28
C LEU A 61 8.25 -10.37 0.12
N LEU A 62 9.55 -10.62 0.24
CA LEU A 62 10.23 -10.81 1.54
C LEU A 62 11.39 -9.83 1.73
N THR A 63 11.95 -9.36 0.62
CA THR A 63 12.82 -8.18 0.59
C THR A 63 11.96 -6.96 0.24
N VAL A 64 12.01 -5.89 1.03
CA VAL A 64 11.53 -4.57 0.60
C VAL A 64 12.36 -4.16 -0.62
N ASP A 65 11.97 -4.60 -1.82
CA ASP A 65 12.58 -4.10 -3.05
C ASP A 65 12.07 -2.67 -3.22
N LEU A 66 12.84 -1.75 -2.66
CA LEU A 66 12.58 -0.32 -2.69
C LEU A 66 12.42 0.16 -4.14
N ALA A 67 13.10 -0.46 -5.12
CA ALA A 67 12.96 -0.10 -6.52
C ALA A 67 11.61 -0.54 -7.09
N ALA A 68 11.21 -1.80 -6.87
CA ALA A 68 9.93 -2.32 -7.34
C ALA A 68 8.73 -1.61 -6.70
N THR A 69 8.77 -1.38 -5.38
CA THR A 69 7.71 -0.66 -4.65
C THR A 69 7.63 0.81 -5.09
N THR A 70 8.77 1.48 -5.28
CA THR A 70 8.79 2.86 -5.80
C THR A 70 8.28 2.93 -7.25
N LEU A 71 8.56 1.92 -8.07
CA LEU A 71 8.05 1.84 -9.45
C LEU A 71 6.54 1.69 -9.45
N LEU A 72 6.01 0.76 -8.66
CA LEU A 72 4.57 0.54 -8.49
C LEU A 72 3.84 1.82 -8.02
N GLN A 73 4.42 2.50 -7.04
CA GLN A 73 3.92 3.77 -6.52
C GLN A 73 3.99 4.90 -7.56
N SER A 74 5.08 4.98 -8.33
CA SER A 74 5.23 5.99 -9.40
C SER A 74 4.21 5.75 -10.52
N GLU A 75 4.04 4.50 -10.95
CA GLU A 75 3.03 4.10 -11.94
C GLU A 75 1.62 4.48 -11.47
N MET A 76 1.28 4.21 -10.20
CA MET A 76 -0.01 4.60 -9.62
C MET A 76 -0.23 6.12 -9.70
N VAL A 77 0.79 6.96 -9.42
CA VAL A 77 0.64 8.41 -9.54
C VAL A 77 0.38 8.84 -11.00
N TYR A 78 1.06 8.21 -11.98
CA TYR A 78 0.77 8.41 -13.39
C TYR A 78 -0.66 7.97 -13.75
N GLN A 79 -1.11 6.82 -13.26
CA GLN A 79 -2.47 6.33 -13.49
C GLN A 79 -3.52 7.27 -12.90
N ILE A 80 -3.28 7.82 -11.70
CA ILE A 80 -4.14 8.83 -11.11
C ILE A 80 -4.16 10.08 -12.00
N ALA A 81 -3.01 10.57 -12.50
CA ALA A 81 -2.97 11.71 -13.42
C ALA A 81 -3.86 11.48 -14.67
N ALA A 82 -3.81 10.28 -15.25
CA ALA A 82 -4.66 9.91 -16.38
C ALA A 82 -6.15 9.83 -15.98
N ALA A 83 -6.48 9.37 -14.77
CA ALA A 83 -7.85 9.35 -14.28
C ALA A 83 -8.45 10.77 -14.19
N TYR A 84 -7.60 11.77 -13.94
CA TYR A 84 -7.92 13.20 -13.97
C TYR A 84 -7.84 13.84 -15.38
N GLY A 85 -7.59 13.05 -16.43
CA GLY A 85 -7.60 13.51 -17.83
C GLY A 85 -6.33 14.22 -18.27
N LEU A 86 -5.20 14.01 -17.58
CA LEU A 86 -3.94 14.67 -17.89
C LEU A 86 -3.09 13.84 -18.87
N ASP A 87 -2.35 14.51 -19.75
CA ASP A 87 -1.44 13.86 -20.70
C ASP A 87 -0.21 13.30 -19.97
N LEU A 88 -0.05 11.97 -20.01
CA LEU A 88 1.07 11.29 -19.35
C LEU A 88 2.42 11.51 -20.04
N LYS A 89 2.42 11.98 -21.28
CA LYS A 89 3.63 12.27 -22.06
C LYS A 89 4.17 13.67 -21.79
N ASP A 90 3.41 14.53 -21.10
CA ASP A 90 3.90 15.85 -20.71
C ASP A 90 5.14 15.70 -19.79
N PRO A 91 6.29 16.31 -20.13
CA PRO A 91 7.49 16.28 -19.29
C PRO A 91 7.26 16.76 -17.85
N ALA A 92 6.27 17.63 -17.60
CA ALA A 92 5.91 18.10 -16.28
C ALA A 92 5.51 16.98 -15.33
N ARG A 93 4.93 15.88 -15.83
CA ARG A 93 4.45 14.75 -15.01
C ARG A 93 5.54 14.19 -14.09
N LYS A 94 6.79 14.15 -14.56
CA LYS A 94 7.92 13.66 -13.75
C LYS A 94 8.18 14.53 -12.53
N GLY A 95 8.09 15.85 -12.71
CA GLY A 95 8.24 16.81 -11.62
C GLY A 95 7.08 16.73 -10.62
N GLU A 96 5.87 16.46 -11.11
CA GLU A 96 4.70 16.26 -10.26
C GLU A 96 4.78 14.99 -9.44
N VAL A 97 5.20 13.86 -10.03
CA VAL A 97 5.45 12.63 -9.27
C VAL A 97 6.44 12.90 -8.13
N LEU A 98 7.57 13.58 -8.41
CA LEU A 98 8.52 13.97 -7.36
C LEU A 98 7.88 14.87 -6.30
N GLY A 99 7.07 15.85 -6.71
CA GLY A 99 6.37 16.76 -5.82
C GLY A 99 5.38 16.04 -4.92
N ILE A 100 4.59 15.13 -5.47
CA ILE A 100 3.59 14.32 -4.76
C ILE A 100 4.28 13.39 -3.74
N PHE A 101 5.39 12.74 -4.11
CA PHE A 101 6.22 11.99 -3.16
C PHE A 101 6.76 12.88 -2.03
N GLY A 102 7.15 14.12 -2.33
CA GLY A 102 7.59 15.09 -1.33
C GLY A 102 6.46 15.53 -0.39
N LEU A 103 5.25 15.72 -0.91
CA LEU A 103 4.05 16.08 -0.14
C LEU A 103 3.59 14.92 0.74
N SER A 104 3.56 13.69 0.22
CA SER A 104 3.08 12.51 0.94
C SER A 104 4.00 12.06 2.07
N LEU A 105 5.28 12.46 2.05
CA LEU A 105 6.27 12.13 3.08
C LEU A 105 6.49 13.26 4.11
N GLY A 106 5.61 14.28 4.15
CA GLY A 106 5.65 15.35 5.16
C GLY A 106 6.70 16.44 4.89
N GLY A 107 6.99 16.74 3.62
CA GLY A 107 8.01 17.73 3.21
C GLY A 107 7.74 19.21 3.58
N SER A 108 6.80 19.53 4.48
CA SER A 108 6.43 20.91 4.83
C SER A 108 7.54 21.75 5.48
N ARG A 109 8.61 21.15 6.03
CA ARG A 109 9.76 21.93 6.54
C ARG A 109 10.79 22.29 5.46
N ALA A 110 10.73 21.65 4.29
CA ALA A 110 11.68 21.82 3.19
C ALA A 110 11.39 23.04 2.31
N ILE A 111 10.11 23.25 1.97
CA ILE A 111 9.70 24.25 0.98
C ILE A 111 9.82 25.66 1.54
N LYS A 112 9.56 25.86 2.85
CA LYS A 112 9.71 27.17 3.51
C LYS A 112 11.16 27.55 3.86
N ALA A 113 12.11 26.61 3.79
CA ALA A 113 13.50 26.84 4.20
C ALA A 113 14.48 27.04 3.04
N GLY A 114 14.02 27.01 1.78
CA GLY A 114 14.87 27.15 0.58
C GLY A 114 15.94 26.07 0.42
N LEU A 115 15.91 25.06 1.30
CA LEU A 115 16.87 23.98 1.43
C LEU A 115 16.09 22.73 1.87
N GLY A 116 16.23 21.64 1.12
CA GLY A 116 16.31 20.33 1.75
C GLY A 116 15.17 19.36 1.46
N LEU A 117 15.50 18.34 0.68
CA LEU A 117 14.99 16.97 0.88
C LEU A 117 15.50 16.40 2.23
N LEU A 118 15.28 17.09 3.35
CA LEU A 118 15.90 16.71 4.63
C LEU A 118 14.91 16.12 5.61
N LYS A 119 15.11 14.81 5.74
CA LYS A 119 14.51 13.86 6.68
C LYS A 119 13.04 13.61 6.41
N ALA A 120 12.81 12.74 5.43
CA ALA A 120 11.73 11.77 5.57
C ALA A 120 11.87 11.18 6.98
N THR A 121 10.99 11.58 7.90
CA THR A 121 10.70 10.74 9.05
C THR A 121 10.37 9.39 8.44
N PRO A 122 11.13 8.33 8.74
CA PRO A 122 10.83 7.05 8.18
C PRO A 122 9.40 6.73 8.61
N VAL A 123 8.46 6.70 7.65
CA VAL A 123 7.26 5.89 7.79
C VAL A 123 7.67 4.40 7.87
N ALA A 124 8.97 4.09 7.73
CA ALA A 124 9.63 2.91 8.26
C ALA A 124 9.83 3.00 9.79
N GLY A 125 8.73 3.10 10.56
CA GLY A 125 8.70 2.48 11.88
C GLY A 125 8.73 0.95 11.72
N ALA A 126 8.94 0.21 12.82
CA ALA A 126 8.85 -1.24 12.81
C ALA A 126 7.45 -1.68 12.32
N ALA A 127 7.35 -2.04 11.04
CA ALA A 127 6.13 -2.45 10.37
C ALA A 127 6.35 -3.78 9.64
N ILE A 128 5.31 -4.59 9.54
CA ILE A 128 5.34 -5.78 8.69
C ILE A 128 5.30 -5.27 7.25
N GLY A 129 6.29 -5.60 6.42
CA GLY A 129 6.60 -4.87 5.19
C GLY A 129 5.43 -4.66 4.22
N ALA A 130 4.42 -5.52 4.27
CA ALA A 130 3.23 -5.41 3.44
C ALA A 130 2.15 -4.44 3.98
N SER A 131 2.02 -4.23 5.30
CA SER A 131 1.16 -3.16 5.87
C SER A 131 1.75 -1.78 5.55
N ALA A 132 3.08 -1.67 5.53
CA ALA A 132 3.80 -0.48 5.12
C ALA A 132 3.54 -0.12 3.64
N ASN A 133 3.46 -1.12 2.76
CA ASN A 133 3.13 -0.90 1.34
C ASN A 133 1.71 -0.34 1.16
N ALA A 134 0.70 -0.94 1.81
CA ALA A 134 -0.67 -0.45 1.73
C ALA A 134 -0.79 0.98 2.25
N THR A 135 -0.15 1.27 3.39
CA THR A 135 -0.08 2.62 3.99
C THR A 135 0.50 3.63 3.02
N MET A 136 1.64 3.31 2.41
CA MET A 136 2.29 4.20 1.45
C MET A 136 1.47 4.42 0.17
N ILE A 137 0.83 3.37 -0.35
CA ILE A 137 -0.05 3.48 -1.52
C ILE A 137 -1.23 4.39 -1.22
N TYR A 138 -1.90 4.19 -0.09
CA TYR A 138 -3.04 5.02 0.30
C TYR A 138 -2.64 6.47 0.54
N ALA A 139 -1.55 6.71 1.28
CA ALA A 139 -1.06 8.07 1.56
C ALA A 139 -0.62 8.81 0.27
N LEU A 140 0.14 8.13 -0.60
CA LEU A 140 0.61 8.71 -1.85
C LEU A 140 -0.54 8.96 -2.83
N GLY A 141 -1.47 8.00 -2.97
CA GLY A 141 -2.61 8.14 -3.86
C GLY A 141 -3.57 9.24 -3.43
N TYR A 142 -3.78 9.39 -2.11
CA TYR A 142 -4.55 10.51 -1.57
C TYR A 142 -3.87 11.86 -1.88
N ALA A 143 -2.56 11.97 -1.64
CA ALA A 143 -1.79 13.18 -1.97
C ALA A 143 -1.85 13.50 -3.49
N ALA A 144 -1.78 12.48 -4.35
CA ALA A 144 -1.91 12.64 -5.80
C ALA A 144 -3.29 13.19 -6.18
N CYS A 145 -4.37 12.63 -5.62
CA CYS A 145 -5.73 13.14 -5.85
C CYS A 145 -5.85 14.61 -5.46
N ARG A 146 -5.41 14.96 -4.25
CA ARG A 146 -5.47 16.34 -3.76
C ARG A 146 -4.61 17.30 -4.59
N PHE A 147 -3.48 16.84 -5.10
CA PHE A 147 -2.62 17.61 -6.00
C PHE A 147 -3.33 17.90 -7.34
N TYR A 148 -3.90 16.88 -7.99
CA TYR A 148 -4.55 17.03 -9.29
C TYR A 148 -5.89 17.77 -9.23
N GLU A 149 -6.67 17.55 -8.17
CA GLU A 149 -7.87 18.35 -7.89
C GLU A 149 -7.51 19.85 -7.78
N ALA A 150 -6.46 20.18 -7.01
CA ALA A 150 -6.02 21.57 -6.86
C ALA A 150 -5.50 22.17 -8.18
N GLN A 151 -4.82 21.39 -9.01
CA GLN A 151 -4.29 21.82 -10.31
C GLN A 151 -5.41 22.10 -11.33
N LEU A 152 -6.42 21.23 -11.42
CA LEU A 152 -7.50 21.34 -12.41
C LEU A 152 -8.51 22.44 -12.14
N HIS A 153 -8.68 22.86 -10.88
CA HIS A 153 -9.63 23.91 -10.53
C HIS A 153 -9.16 25.34 -10.86
N SER A 154 -8.13 25.52 -11.72
CA SER A 154 -7.62 26.77 -12.35
C SER A 154 -7.29 27.95 -11.41
N GLU A 155 -7.50 27.79 -10.12
CA GLU A 155 -7.14 28.69 -9.05
C GLU A 155 -6.25 27.92 -8.07
N ALA A 156 -5.17 27.32 -8.58
CA ALA A 156 -4.12 26.76 -7.74
C ALA A 156 -3.40 27.92 -7.01
N SER A 157 -4.08 28.51 -6.03
CA SER A 157 -3.48 29.47 -5.12
C SER A 157 -2.52 28.73 -4.19
N THR A 158 -1.51 29.44 -3.70
CA THR A 158 -0.62 28.91 -2.65
C THR A 158 -1.42 28.39 -1.45
N GLU A 159 -2.58 29.00 -1.15
CA GLU A 159 -3.48 28.57 -0.07
C GLU A 159 -4.08 27.17 -0.33
N LYS A 160 -4.63 26.89 -1.53
CA LYS A 160 -5.18 25.56 -1.84
C LYS A 160 -4.12 24.46 -1.84
N LEU A 161 -2.88 24.79 -2.23
CA LEU A 161 -1.75 23.87 -2.12
C LEU A 161 -1.37 23.59 -0.66
N VAL A 162 -1.40 24.60 0.20
CA VAL A 162 -1.16 24.45 1.66
C VAL A 162 -2.28 23.62 2.32
N GLU A 163 -3.55 23.84 1.94
CA GLU A 163 -4.66 23.02 2.43
C GLU A 163 -4.57 21.56 1.96
N SER A 164 -4.22 21.34 0.69
CA SER A 164 -3.96 20.02 0.12
C SER A 164 -2.84 19.29 0.87
N GLN A 165 -1.78 20.00 1.23
CA GLN A 165 -0.69 19.48 2.03
C GLN A 165 -1.13 19.10 3.44
N ALA A 166 -1.80 20.00 4.17
CA ALA A 166 -2.28 19.72 5.52
C ALA A 166 -3.26 18.54 5.56
N ALA A 167 -4.12 18.42 4.55
CA ALA A 167 -5.02 17.27 4.39
C ALA A 167 -4.24 15.97 4.14
N SER A 168 -3.16 16.03 3.36
CA SER A 168 -2.30 14.87 3.08
C SER A 168 -1.51 14.43 4.32
N GLU A 169 -1.01 15.37 5.13
CA GLU A 169 -0.34 15.07 6.41
C GLU A 169 -1.31 14.40 7.39
N LYS A 170 -2.54 14.92 7.53
CA LYS A 170 -3.58 14.31 8.37
C LYS A 170 -3.98 12.91 7.88
N TYR A 171 -4.06 12.72 6.56
CA TYR A 171 -4.34 11.42 5.99
C TYR A 171 -3.20 10.43 6.27
N LEU A 172 -1.94 10.87 6.14
CA LEU A 172 -0.77 10.05 6.47
C LEU A 172 -0.81 9.59 7.93
N GLU A 173 -1.13 10.47 8.89
CA GLU A 173 -1.30 10.10 10.30
C GLU A 173 -2.36 9.00 10.48
N THR A 174 -3.49 9.14 9.77
CA THR A 174 -4.56 8.13 9.77
C THR A 174 -4.07 6.81 9.18
N ALA A 175 -3.35 6.85 8.06
CA ALA A 175 -2.82 5.67 7.40
C ALA A 175 -1.79 4.94 8.28
N ILE A 176 -0.93 5.68 8.99
CA ILE A 176 0.02 5.12 9.95
C ILE A 176 -0.70 4.44 11.12
N ALA A 177 -1.79 5.03 11.62
CA ALA A 177 -2.61 4.38 12.66
C ALA A 177 -3.23 3.06 12.17
N GLN A 178 -3.70 3.02 10.92
CA GLN A 178 -4.22 1.81 10.29
C GLN A 178 -3.14 0.75 10.05
N GLN A 179 -1.92 1.16 9.71
CA GLN A 179 -0.76 0.28 9.63
C GLN A 179 -0.53 -0.48 10.94
N ALA A 180 -0.55 0.22 12.07
CA ALA A 180 -0.35 -0.39 13.39
C ALA A 180 -1.44 -1.41 13.73
N ILE A 181 -2.69 -1.14 13.32
CA ILE A 181 -3.81 -2.09 13.49
C ILE A 181 -3.58 -3.32 12.60
N MET A 182 -3.23 -3.13 11.32
CA MET A 182 -2.89 -4.23 10.41
C MET A 182 -1.75 -5.08 10.96
N ASP A 183 -0.66 -4.47 11.44
CA ASP A 183 0.50 -5.19 11.99
C ASP A 183 0.09 -6.10 13.14
N ARG A 184 -0.78 -5.62 14.04
CA ARG A 184 -1.31 -6.43 15.14
C ARG A 184 -2.17 -7.58 14.65
N ILE A 185 -3.00 -7.37 13.63
CA ILE A 185 -3.82 -8.45 13.04
C ILE A 185 -2.95 -9.49 12.34
N LEU A 186 -1.91 -9.07 11.62
CA LEU A 186 -0.96 -9.97 10.97
C LEU A 186 -0.19 -10.81 11.99
N VAL A 187 0.09 -10.27 13.19
CA VAL A 187 0.64 -11.08 14.28
C VAL A 187 -0.32 -12.17 14.75
N HIS A 188 -1.64 -11.92 14.79
CA HIS A 188 -2.62 -12.98 15.08
C HIS A 188 -2.52 -14.14 14.08
N ILE A 189 -2.29 -13.84 12.78
CA ILE A 189 -2.04 -14.88 11.77
C ILE A 189 -0.76 -15.64 12.08
N ILE A 190 0.37 -14.94 12.28
CA ILE A 190 1.69 -15.57 12.50
C ILE A 190 1.67 -16.49 13.72
N VAL A 191 1.03 -16.06 14.82
CA VAL A 191 0.86 -16.87 16.03
C VAL A 191 -0.08 -18.05 15.77
N ALA A 192 -1.16 -17.85 15.00
CA ALA A 192 -2.08 -18.92 14.63
C ALA A 192 -1.42 -20.00 13.75
N SER A 193 -0.45 -19.64 12.89
CA SER A 193 0.35 -20.59 12.10
C SER A 193 1.26 -21.47 12.98
N HIS A 194 1.52 -21.05 14.22
CA HIS A 194 2.50 -21.66 15.13
C HIS A 194 1.89 -21.96 16.52
N PRO A 195 0.85 -22.82 16.60
CA PRO A 195 0.10 -23.02 17.83
C PRO A 195 1.01 -23.56 18.95
N GLY A 196 1.00 -22.86 20.09
CA GLY A 196 1.73 -23.25 21.30
C GLY A 196 3.24 -23.01 21.26
N LYS A 197 3.77 -22.36 20.22
CA LYS A 197 5.20 -22.00 20.12
C LYS A 197 5.46 -20.60 20.68
N SER A 198 6.63 -20.40 21.29
CA SER A 198 7.06 -19.07 21.71
C SER A 198 7.63 -18.26 20.54
N TRP A 199 7.88 -16.96 20.74
CA TRP A 199 8.56 -16.14 19.73
C TRP A 199 9.94 -16.69 19.36
N GLU A 200 10.70 -17.18 20.34
CA GLU A 200 12.02 -17.78 20.14
C GLU A 200 11.97 -19.03 19.25
N ASP A 201 10.87 -19.79 19.33
CA ASP A 201 10.64 -20.98 18.51
C ASP A 201 10.20 -20.63 17.07
N ILE A 202 9.53 -19.48 16.89
CA ILE A 202 8.98 -19.02 15.60
C ILE A 202 10.01 -18.19 14.82
N LEU A 203 10.87 -17.43 15.51
CA LEU A 203 11.84 -16.53 14.89
C LEU A 203 12.71 -17.21 13.80
N PRO A 204 13.24 -18.43 13.99
CA PRO A 204 14.03 -19.09 12.96
C PRO A 204 13.26 -19.38 11.66
N SER A 205 11.96 -19.73 11.74
CA SER A 205 11.15 -20.00 10.53
C SER A 205 10.89 -18.70 9.74
N LEU A 206 10.59 -17.60 10.44
CA LEU A 206 10.41 -16.30 9.82
C LEU A 206 11.71 -15.74 9.20
N GLN A 207 12.85 -16.01 9.83
CA GLN A 207 14.17 -15.68 9.26
C GLN A 207 14.47 -16.52 8.01
N ALA A 208 14.12 -17.81 8.01
CA ALA A 208 14.26 -18.68 6.85
C ALA A 208 13.35 -18.23 5.69
N ALA A 209 12.18 -17.69 6.00
CA ALA A 209 11.30 -17.00 5.06
C ALA A 209 11.83 -15.62 4.64
N LYS A 210 13.07 -15.24 4.96
CA LYS A 210 13.74 -14.00 4.52
C LYS A 210 12.98 -12.70 4.84
N LEU A 211 12.18 -12.68 5.90
CA LEU A 211 11.57 -11.43 6.35
C LEU A 211 12.65 -10.39 6.70
N SER A 212 12.37 -9.12 6.41
CA SER A 212 13.29 -8.03 6.75
C SER A 212 13.45 -7.88 8.26
N SER A 213 14.61 -7.39 8.72
CA SER A 213 14.87 -7.13 10.14
C SER A 213 13.84 -6.19 10.77
N ALA A 214 13.38 -5.17 10.02
CA ALA A 214 12.35 -4.25 10.48
C ALA A 214 11.00 -4.94 10.69
N SER A 215 10.64 -5.89 9.82
CA SER A 215 9.42 -6.68 9.98
C SER A 215 9.52 -7.66 11.15
N LEU A 216 10.68 -8.29 11.36
CA LEU A 216 10.90 -9.16 12.53
C LEU A 216 10.79 -8.37 13.85
N GLU A 217 11.35 -7.16 13.90
CA GLU A 217 11.22 -6.25 15.04
C GLU A 217 9.76 -5.83 15.27
N ALA A 218 9.03 -5.52 14.19
CA ALA A 218 7.60 -5.18 14.26
C ALA A 218 6.77 -6.32 14.85
N ILE A 219 7.02 -7.55 14.39
CA ILE A 219 6.33 -8.75 14.87
C ILE A 219 6.64 -8.96 16.36
N ALA A 220 7.91 -8.92 16.74
CA ALA A 220 8.34 -9.07 18.14
C ALA A 220 7.66 -8.06 19.07
N ASN A 221 7.57 -6.79 18.65
CA ASN A 221 6.93 -5.73 19.43
C ASN A 221 5.42 -5.96 19.59
N ASN A 222 4.74 -6.40 18.51
CA ASN A 222 3.30 -6.59 18.51
C ASN A 222 2.85 -7.90 19.20
N ILE A 223 3.68 -8.96 19.19
CA ILE A 223 3.41 -10.19 19.96
C ILE A 223 3.22 -9.90 21.46
N ASN A 224 3.94 -8.92 21.98
CA ASN A 224 3.86 -8.52 23.39
C ASN A 224 2.68 -7.57 23.70
N GLN A 225 1.99 -7.06 22.68
CA GLN A 225 0.88 -6.09 22.79
C GLN A 225 -0.45 -6.70 22.34
N GLN A 226 -0.79 -7.88 22.86
CA GLN A 226 -1.96 -8.63 22.43
C GLN A 226 -3.26 -7.90 22.76
N GLN A 227 -3.84 -7.28 21.73
CA GLN A 227 -5.22 -6.79 21.73
C GLN A 227 -6.12 -7.86 21.09
N PRO A 228 -7.35 -8.07 21.59
CA PRO A 228 -8.27 -9.03 21.00
C PRO A 228 -8.52 -8.74 19.52
N LEU A 229 -8.61 -9.78 18.70
CA LEU A 229 -8.83 -9.66 17.27
C LEU A 229 -10.09 -8.85 16.95
N ASP A 230 -11.22 -9.10 17.63
CA ASP A 230 -12.47 -8.32 17.45
C ASP A 230 -12.24 -6.81 17.57
N THR A 231 -11.56 -6.38 18.63
CA THR A 231 -11.29 -4.97 18.88
C THR A 231 -10.37 -4.35 17.82
N LEU A 232 -9.46 -5.14 17.23
CA LEU A 232 -8.62 -4.67 16.13
C LEU A 232 -9.44 -4.53 14.84
N LEU A 233 -10.36 -5.46 14.58
CA LEU A 233 -11.21 -5.41 13.40
C LEU A 233 -12.19 -4.22 13.46
N ASP A 234 -12.77 -3.94 14.63
CA ASP A 234 -13.62 -2.76 14.86
C ASP A 234 -12.91 -1.42 14.56
N GLN A 235 -11.58 -1.39 14.69
CA GLN A 235 -10.74 -0.19 14.49
C GLN A 235 -10.21 -0.07 13.07
N LEU A 236 -10.23 -1.17 12.30
CA LEU A 236 -9.67 -1.21 10.95
C LEU A 236 -10.66 -0.60 9.96
N ASN A 237 -10.18 0.37 9.19
CA ASN A 237 -10.93 0.96 8.09
C ASN A 237 -11.05 -0.07 6.94
N ARG A 238 -12.24 -0.16 6.34
CA ARG A 238 -12.56 -1.06 5.23
C ARG A 238 -11.57 -0.99 4.05
N ASP A 239 -10.99 0.17 3.78
CA ASP A 239 -9.97 0.34 2.73
C ASP A 239 -8.75 -0.57 2.92
N TYR A 240 -8.46 -0.92 4.18
CA TYR A 240 -7.33 -1.76 4.56
C TYR A 240 -7.70 -3.25 4.68
N ALA A 241 -8.98 -3.61 4.64
CA ALA A 241 -9.43 -4.99 4.79
C ALA A 241 -8.97 -5.90 3.65
N LEU A 242 -9.10 -5.45 2.40
CA LEU A 242 -8.65 -6.20 1.21
C LEU A 242 -7.13 -6.42 1.18
N PRO A 243 -6.27 -5.39 1.33
CA PRO A 243 -4.83 -5.61 1.38
C PRO A 243 -4.39 -6.37 2.63
N LEU A 244 -5.10 -6.28 3.76
CA LEU A 244 -4.86 -7.13 4.93
C LEU A 244 -5.12 -8.60 4.60
N LEU A 245 -6.29 -8.92 4.03
CA LEU A 245 -6.62 -10.29 3.63
C LEU A 245 -5.64 -10.84 2.59
N ALA A 246 -5.23 -10.01 1.63
CA ALA A 246 -4.18 -10.35 0.67
C ALA A 246 -2.93 -10.89 1.38
N GLN A 247 -2.50 -10.18 2.42
CA GLN A 247 -1.32 -10.51 3.22
C GLN A 247 -1.53 -11.73 4.10
N CYS A 248 -2.70 -11.87 4.75
CA CYS A 248 -3.02 -13.04 5.56
C CYS A 248 -2.85 -14.33 4.74
N HIS A 249 -3.38 -14.35 3.52
CA HIS A 249 -3.21 -15.50 2.62
C HIS A 249 -1.75 -15.70 2.17
N THR A 250 -1.00 -14.64 1.89
CA THR A 250 0.42 -14.76 1.55
C THR A 250 1.23 -15.34 2.71
N ILE A 251 0.98 -14.90 3.95
CA ILE A 251 1.66 -15.41 5.15
C ILE A 251 1.30 -16.88 5.39
N SER A 252 0.02 -17.24 5.32
CA SER A 252 -0.43 -18.62 5.53
C SER A 252 0.06 -19.61 4.47
N GLN A 253 0.58 -19.12 3.35
CA GLN A 253 1.21 -19.96 2.32
C GLN A 253 2.72 -20.16 2.54
N LEU A 254 3.36 -19.44 3.47
CA LEU A 254 4.80 -19.58 3.72
C LEU A 254 5.18 -20.99 4.21
N ASP A 255 4.33 -21.60 5.04
CA ASP A 255 4.60 -22.90 5.67
C ASP A 255 3.95 -24.09 4.95
N SER A 256 3.58 -23.91 3.67
CA SER A 256 2.99 -24.94 2.77
C SER A 256 1.69 -25.60 3.24
N ALA A 257 1.14 -25.24 4.41
CA ALA A 257 -0.14 -25.71 4.91
C ALA A 257 -0.83 -24.62 5.75
N VAL A 258 -2.09 -24.32 5.43
CA VAL A 258 -2.94 -23.43 6.22
C VAL A 258 -3.53 -24.21 7.40
N THR A 259 -3.28 -23.74 8.61
CA THR A 259 -3.81 -24.32 9.84
C THR A 259 -5.29 -23.95 10.05
N PRO A 260 -6.04 -24.72 10.87
CA PRO A 260 -7.41 -24.34 11.25
C PRO A 260 -7.48 -22.99 11.98
N ALA A 261 -6.46 -22.65 12.78
CA ALA A 261 -6.41 -21.38 13.51
C ALA A 261 -6.24 -20.18 12.56
N GLU A 262 -5.39 -20.30 11.53
CA GLU A 262 -5.27 -19.26 10.51
C GLU A 262 -6.56 -19.09 9.72
N SER A 263 -7.21 -20.21 9.36
CA SER A 263 -8.49 -20.19 8.65
C SER A 263 -9.55 -19.43 9.44
N GLN A 264 -9.61 -19.63 10.76
CA GLN A 264 -10.53 -18.90 11.64
C GLN A 264 -10.27 -17.39 11.66
N VAL A 265 -9.01 -16.95 11.70
CA VAL A 265 -8.67 -15.53 11.65
C VAL A 265 -9.07 -14.93 10.30
N ILE A 266 -8.76 -15.61 9.19
CA ILE A 266 -9.11 -15.16 7.83
C ILE A 266 -10.63 -15.08 7.66
N GLU A 267 -11.37 -16.12 8.07
CA GLU A 267 -12.84 -16.15 8.02
C GLU A 267 -13.45 -15.00 8.80
N LYS A 268 -12.91 -14.70 9.98
CA LYS A 268 -13.40 -13.60 10.80
C LYS A 268 -13.19 -12.23 10.16
N ILE A 269 -12.02 -11.98 9.58
CA ILE A 269 -11.77 -10.74 8.81
C ILE A 269 -12.73 -10.67 7.61
N THR A 270 -12.93 -11.79 6.92
CA THR A 270 -13.81 -11.88 5.74
C THR A 270 -15.26 -11.56 6.10
N GLN A 271 -15.75 -12.08 7.22
CA GLN A 271 -17.09 -11.85 7.74
C GLN A 271 -17.30 -10.39 8.19
N GLU A 272 -16.33 -9.83 8.91
CA GLU A 272 -16.43 -8.45 9.43
C GLU A 272 -16.56 -7.43 8.29
N PHE A 273 -15.78 -7.59 7.21
CA PHE A 273 -15.72 -6.61 6.12
C PHE A 273 -16.61 -6.95 4.92
N ASP A 274 -17.34 -8.06 4.97
CA ASP A 274 -18.16 -8.59 3.88
C ASP A 274 -17.35 -8.65 2.57
N VAL A 275 -16.19 -9.32 2.64
CA VAL A 275 -15.24 -9.42 1.52
C VAL A 275 -15.37 -10.78 0.84
N ASP A 276 -15.41 -10.78 -0.49
CA ASP A 276 -15.30 -12.01 -1.28
C ASP A 276 -13.83 -12.33 -1.56
N VAL A 277 -13.33 -13.48 -1.08
CA VAL A 277 -11.96 -13.95 -1.32
C VAL A 277 -11.68 -14.13 -2.83
N GLU A 278 -12.69 -14.51 -3.63
CA GLU A 278 -12.55 -14.59 -5.09
C GLU A 278 -12.42 -13.20 -5.74
N ALA A 279 -12.94 -12.15 -5.11
CA ALA A 279 -12.70 -10.78 -5.55
C ALA A 279 -11.22 -10.38 -5.38
N ILE A 280 -10.57 -10.82 -4.30
CA ILE A 280 -9.15 -10.54 -4.07
C ILE A 280 -8.27 -11.20 -5.15
N LYS A 281 -8.56 -12.46 -5.51
CA LYS A 281 -7.86 -13.17 -6.58
C LYS A 281 -8.03 -12.50 -7.95
N LYS A 282 -9.23 -11.99 -8.24
CA LYS A 282 -9.53 -11.26 -9.48
C LYS A 282 -8.80 -9.91 -9.55
N ILE A 283 -8.67 -9.21 -8.42
CA ILE A 283 -7.91 -7.96 -8.32
C ILE A 283 -6.41 -8.24 -8.52
N ALA A 284 -5.90 -9.29 -7.90
CA ALA A 284 -4.51 -9.69 -8.03
C ALA A 284 -4.11 -10.02 -9.50
N SER A 285 -5.03 -10.59 -10.28
CA SER A 285 -4.78 -10.94 -11.69
C SER A 285 -4.98 -9.79 -12.68
N SER A 286 -5.71 -8.71 -12.33
CA SER A 286 -5.97 -7.59 -13.24
C SER A 286 -4.73 -6.75 -13.54
N ILE A 287 -3.76 -6.70 -12.63
CA ILE A 287 -2.51 -5.94 -12.79
C ILE A 287 -1.52 -6.61 -13.79
N GLN A 288 -1.78 -7.87 -14.16
CA GLN A 288 -0.91 -8.68 -15.02
C GLN A 288 -1.14 -8.49 -16.53
N GLY A 289 -2.25 -7.85 -16.92
CA GLY A 289 -2.63 -7.62 -18.33
C GLY A 289 -2.43 -6.21 -18.85
#